data_AF-S5V8T1-F1
#
_entry.id   AF-S5V8T1-F1
#
_cell.length_a   1.000
_cell.length_b   1.000
_cell.length_c   1.000
_cell.angle_alpha   90.00
_cell.angle_beta   90.00
_cell.angle_gamma   90.00
#
_symmetry.space_group_name_H-M   'P 1'
#
loop_
_entity.id
_entity.type
_entity.pdbx_description
1 polymer ?
#
loop_
_entity_poly.entity_id
_entity_poly.type
_entity_poly.pdbx_seq_one_letter_code
_entity_poly.pdbx_strand_id
1 'polypeptide(L)'
;MRPPREEGWFAEDLDRLPEAPRHTELIDGALVFMMSPQRAWHGRLVTALTTELMAVAPAGLEVEREMTIRLDDRNRPEPALLVTTAPYDPDRTCFRPEEVRLVVEVASPESAHRDRTVKLRKYAEAGIPRTDWRLRPRRHLPGRPATAGALRDRPRPRQARPAAQQRLNPAHSSSTSSMRVRREGRPPTEDIVYTWNTRYA
;
A
#
# COMPACT_ATOMS: atom_id res chain seq x y z
N MET A 1 -21.75 17.10 13.06
CA MET A 1 -21.98 15.92 12.22
C MET A 1 -23.34 15.38 12.51
N ARG A 2 -24.15 15.14 11.47
CA ARG A 2 -25.45 14.47 11.67
C ARG A 2 -25.22 13.04 12.23
N PRO A 3 -26.14 12.51 13.06
CA PRO A 3 -26.03 11.13 13.50
C PRO A 3 -26.21 10.16 12.31
N PRO A 4 -25.67 8.92 12.40
CA PRO A 4 -25.93 7.89 11.42
C PRO A 4 -27.41 7.47 11.39
N ARG A 5 -27.77 6.67 10.37
CA ARG A 5 -29.01 5.90 10.34
C ARG A 5 -29.00 4.86 11.48
N GLU A 6 -30.14 4.26 11.78
CA GLU A 6 -30.24 3.20 12.81
C GLU A 6 -29.28 2.05 12.53
N GLU A 7 -29.10 1.72 11.25
CA GLU A 7 -28.22 0.65 10.81
C GLU A 7 -26.75 1.07 10.70
N GLY A 8 -26.39 2.32 11.01
CA GLY A 8 -25.04 2.89 10.86
C GLY A 8 -24.86 3.72 9.58
N TRP A 9 -23.60 3.99 9.23
CA TRP A 9 -23.25 4.72 8.00
C TRP A 9 -23.17 3.80 6.79
N PHE A 10 -23.47 4.35 5.62
CA PHE A 10 -23.29 3.70 4.32
C PHE A 10 -22.23 4.42 3.49
N ALA A 11 -21.61 3.71 2.54
CA ALA A 11 -20.52 4.24 1.73
C ALA A 11 -20.89 5.49 0.92
N GLU A 12 -22.15 5.61 0.50
CA GLU A 12 -22.70 6.80 -0.18
C GLU A 12 -22.87 8.01 0.74
N ASP A 13 -22.95 7.79 2.06
CA ASP A 13 -23.15 8.89 3.00
C ASP A 13 -21.89 9.77 3.10
N LEU A 14 -20.69 9.23 2.84
CA LEU A 14 -19.42 9.96 2.87
C LEU A 14 -19.42 11.16 1.91
N ASP A 15 -19.97 11.01 0.70
CA ASP A 15 -20.05 12.10 -0.29
C ASP A 15 -21.02 13.21 0.16
N ARG A 16 -21.91 12.89 1.12
CA ARG A 16 -22.94 13.79 1.64
C ARG A 16 -22.62 14.26 3.05
N LEU A 17 -21.38 14.13 3.51
CA LEU A 17 -20.95 14.45 4.87
C LEU A 17 -19.83 15.50 4.87
N PRO A 18 -20.11 16.74 4.41
CA PRO A 18 -19.09 17.79 4.26
C PRO A 18 -18.45 18.21 5.58
N GLU A 19 -19.09 17.94 6.72
CA GLU A 19 -18.54 18.24 8.03
C GLU A 19 -17.57 17.18 8.57
N ALA A 20 -17.38 16.06 7.85
CA ALA A 20 -16.38 15.07 8.19
C ALA A 20 -14.96 15.62 7.95
N PRO A 21 -13.99 15.26 8.81
CA PRO A 21 -12.59 15.54 8.52
C PRO A 21 -12.19 14.99 7.14
N ARG A 22 -11.24 15.66 6.48
CA ARG A 22 -10.56 15.08 5.31
C ARG A 22 -9.96 13.72 5.70
N HIS A 23 -9.84 12.81 4.73
CA HIS A 23 -9.34 11.45 4.95
C HIS A 23 -10.18 10.66 5.96
N THR A 24 -11.51 10.79 5.86
CA THR A 24 -12.46 9.95 6.61
C THR A 24 -12.71 8.65 5.85
N GLU A 25 -12.49 7.53 6.53
CA GLU A 25 -12.77 6.19 5.99
C GLU A 25 -14.11 5.67 6.53
N LEU A 26 -14.74 4.75 5.81
CA LEU A 26 -15.84 3.93 6.33
C LEU A 26 -15.40 2.46 6.44
N ILE A 27 -15.53 1.88 7.63
CA ILE A 27 -15.19 0.47 7.90
C ILE A 27 -16.34 -0.14 8.71
N ASP A 28 -16.98 -1.18 8.18
CA ASP A 28 -18.09 -1.90 8.83
C ASP A 28 -19.22 -0.97 9.33
N GLY A 29 -19.55 0.08 8.54
CA GLY A 29 -20.57 1.06 8.89
C GLY A 29 -20.16 2.10 9.94
N ALA A 30 -18.89 2.09 10.39
CA ALA A 30 -18.32 3.06 11.30
C ALA A 30 -17.36 4.03 10.59
N LEU A 31 -17.45 5.31 10.92
CA LEU A 31 -16.51 6.32 10.44
C LEU A 31 -15.19 6.20 11.20
N VAL A 32 -14.08 6.21 10.48
CA VAL A 32 -12.73 6.24 11.03
C VAL A 32 -12.08 7.56 10.67
N PHE A 33 -11.74 8.35 11.69
CA PHE A 33 -11.11 9.66 11.52
C PHE A 33 -9.61 9.58 11.77
N MET A 34 -8.84 10.08 10.80
CA MET A 34 -7.40 10.26 10.94
C MET A 34 -7.11 11.60 11.63
N MET A 35 -7.23 11.62 12.97
CA MET A 35 -7.09 12.85 13.77
C MET A 35 -5.65 13.20 14.19
N SER A 36 -4.70 12.29 13.96
CA SER A 36 -3.30 12.53 14.32
C SER A 36 -2.57 13.30 13.21
N PRO A 37 -1.72 14.30 13.54
CA PRO A 37 -0.91 14.99 12.55
C PRO A 37 -0.05 14.00 11.75
N GLN A 38 0.01 14.20 10.43
CA GLN A 38 0.84 13.35 9.57
C GLN A 38 2.32 13.52 9.93
N ARG A 39 3.00 12.41 10.17
CA ARG A 39 4.44 12.41 10.47
C ARG A 39 5.24 12.58 9.19
N ALA A 40 6.28 13.42 9.21
CA ALA A 40 7.08 13.74 8.01
C ALA A 40 7.64 12.52 7.26
N TRP A 41 7.94 11.42 7.97
CA TRP A 41 8.41 10.18 7.32
C TRP A 41 7.32 9.54 6.44
N HIS A 42 6.05 9.64 6.84
CA HIS A 42 4.93 9.04 6.14
C HIS A 42 4.71 9.75 4.82
N GLY A 43 4.57 11.09 4.86
CA GLY A 43 4.40 11.89 3.64
C GLY A 43 5.55 11.72 2.64
N ARG A 44 6.81 11.65 3.13
CA ARG A 44 7.97 11.37 2.26
C ARG A 44 7.91 10.00 1.61
N LEU A 45 7.48 8.98 2.34
CA LEU A 45 7.36 7.63 1.78
C LEU A 45 6.23 7.57 0.74
N VAL A 46 5.03 8.05 1.06
CA VAL A 46 3.90 8.09 0.11
C VAL A 46 4.31 8.82 -1.17
N THR A 47 5.01 9.95 -1.03
CA THR A 47 5.54 10.71 -2.18
C THR A 47 6.49 9.86 -3.03
N ALA A 48 7.50 9.25 -2.40
CA ALA A 48 8.47 8.41 -3.12
C ALA A 48 7.81 7.20 -3.80
N LEU A 49 6.90 6.52 -3.12
CA LEU A 49 6.17 5.38 -3.71
C LEU A 49 5.33 5.80 -4.90
N THR A 50 4.64 6.93 -4.81
CA THR A 50 3.85 7.45 -5.93
C THR A 50 4.76 7.72 -7.13
N THR A 51 5.87 8.44 -6.93
CA THR A 51 6.79 8.76 -8.03
C THR A 51 7.36 7.52 -8.70
N GLU A 52 7.83 6.54 -7.91
CA GLU A 52 8.38 5.30 -8.47
C GLU A 52 7.30 4.47 -9.18
N LEU A 53 6.10 4.35 -8.60
CA LEU A 53 5.02 3.59 -9.23
C LEU A 53 4.55 4.24 -10.53
N MET A 54 4.41 5.56 -10.57
CA MET A 54 4.08 6.29 -11.81
C MET A 54 5.16 6.09 -12.87
N ALA A 55 6.45 6.06 -12.49
CA ALA A 55 7.54 5.88 -13.43
C ALA A 55 7.58 4.48 -14.07
N VAL A 56 7.06 3.47 -13.39
CA VAL A 56 7.06 2.08 -13.86
C VAL A 56 5.67 1.57 -14.28
N ALA A 57 4.62 2.38 -14.14
CA ALA A 57 3.26 2.02 -14.49
C ALA A 57 3.16 1.76 -16.01
N PRO A 58 2.67 0.58 -16.43
CA PRO A 58 2.32 0.34 -17.82
C PRO A 58 1.28 1.33 -18.34
N ALA A 59 1.25 1.55 -19.65
CA ALA A 59 0.20 2.36 -20.28
C ALA A 59 -1.21 1.83 -19.94
N GLY A 60 -2.13 2.76 -19.65
CA GLY A 60 -3.49 2.43 -19.23
C GLY A 60 -3.65 2.14 -17.74
N LEU A 61 -2.60 2.34 -16.94
CA LEU A 61 -2.66 2.33 -15.48
C LEU A 61 -2.27 3.69 -14.92
N GLU A 62 -3.07 4.17 -13.97
CA GLU A 62 -2.85 5.41 -13.24
C GLU A 62 -2.55 5.10 -11.77
N VAL A 63 -1.85 6.01 -11.10
CA VAL A 63 -1.52 5.91 -9.67
C VAL A 63 -2.18 7.06 -8.93
N GLU A 64 -3.06 6.72 -8.00
CA GLU A 64 -3.80 7.69 -7.19
C GLU A 64 -3.43 7.53 -5.72
N ARG A 65 -3.51 8.64 -4.98
CA ARG A 65 -3.17 8.67 -3.55
C ARG A 65 -4.32 9.18 -2.72
N GLU A 66 -4.43 8.69 -1.49
CA GLU A 66 -5.36 9.23 -0.49
C GLU A 66 -6.81 9.35 -1.03
N MET A 67 -7.25 8.34 -1.80
CA MET A 67 -8.56 8.26 -2.45
C MET A 67 -9.27 6.98 -2.01
N THR A 68 -10.54 7.10 -1.62
CA THR A 68 -11.29 5.95 -1.10
C THR A 68 -11.65 4.91 -2.17
N ILE A 69 -11.83 3.66 -1.74
CA ILE A 69 -12.34 2.57 -2.57
C ILE A 69 -13.65 2.07 -1.95
N ARG A 70 -14.78 2.17 -2.66
CA ARG A 70 -16.07 1.63 -2.20
C ARG A 70 -16.08 0.13 -2.42
N LEU A 71 -15.72 -0.64 -1.40
CA LEU A 71 -15.69 -2.11 -1.46
C LEU A 71 -17.08 -2.71 -1.44
N ASP A 72 -17.96 -2.16 -0.60
CA ASP A 72 -19.37 -2.51 -0.50
C ASP A 72 -20.14 -1.34 0.13
N ASP A 73 -21.39 -1.58 0.52
CA ASP A 73 -22.26 -0.56 1.11
C ASP A 73 -21.82 -0.08 2.50
N ARG A 74 -20.97 -0.82 3.18
CA ARG A 74 -20.50 -0.58 4.56
C ARG A 74 -19.00 -0.33 4.65
N ASN A 75 -18.27 -0.43 3.56
CA ASN A 75 -16.82 -0.35 3.52
C ASN A 75 -16.35 0.55 2.39
N ARG A 76 -15.77 1.69 2.77
CA ARG A 76 -15.13 2.66 1.88
C ARG A 76 -13.79 3.11 2.49
N PRO A 77 -12.80 2.20 2.61
CA PRO A 77 -11.47 2.54 3.13
C PRO A 77 -10.70 3.47 2.19
N GLU A 78 -9.78 4.25 2.76
CA GLU A 78 -8.81 5.07 2.06
C GLU A 78 -7.42 4.43 2.23
N PRO A 79 -6.82 3.85 1.18
CA PRO A 79 -5.43 3.44 1.20
C PRO A 79 -4.50 4.65 1.01
N ALA A 80 -3.23 4.48 1.40
CA ALA A 80 -2.21 5.47 1.13
C ALA A 80 -2.06 5.76 -0.38
N LEU A 81 -2.13 4.72 -1.20
CA LEU A 81 -2.16 4.81 -2.66
C LEU A 81 -2.75 3.55 -3.31
N LEU A 82 -3.22 3.71 -4.55
CA LEU A 82 -3.78 2.66 -5.38
C LEU A 82 -3.31 2.79 -6.83
N VAL A 83 -3.30 1.68 -7.55
CA VAL A 83 -3.11 1.64 -9.01
C VAL A 83 -4.44 1.27 -9.65
N THR A 84 -4.88 2.04 -10.63
CA THR A 84 -6.22 1.92 -11.22
C THR A 84 -6.16 1.87 -12.74
N THR A 85 -7.15 1.21 -13.36
CA THR A 85 -7.40 1.30 -14.81
C THR A 85 -8.39 2.41 -15.17
N ALA A 86 -9.00 3.07 -14.17
CA ALA A 86 -9.93 4.15 -14.43
C ALA A 86 -9.16 5.40 -14.92
N PRO A 87 -9.67 6.08 -15.97
CA PRO A 87 -9.07 7.32 -16.43
C PRO A 87 -9.24 8.42 -15.37
N TYR A 88 -8.39 9.45 -15.47
CA TYR A 88 -8.50 10.66 -14.65
C TYR A 88 -9.89 11.30 -14.80
N ASP A 89 -10.48 11.64 -13.66
CA ASP A 89 -11.75 12.33 -13.55
C ASP A 89 -11.67 13.30 -12.35
N PRO A 90 -11.74 14.63 -12.58
CA PRO A 90 -11.59 15.62 -11.51
C PRO A 90 -12.71 15.61 -10.48
N ASP A 91 -13.89 15.07 -10.81
CA ASP A 91 -15.06 15.06 -9.92
C ASP A 91 -15.21 13.73 -9.15
N ARG A 92 -14.34 12.76 -9.42
CA ARG A 92 -14.36 11.44 -8.79
C ARG A 92 -14.03 11.52 -7.31
N THR A 93 -14.83 10.85 -6.48
CA THR A 93 -14.63 10.78 -5.03
C THR A 93 -14.27 9.38 -4.50
N CYS A 94 -14.37 8.34 -5.33
CA CYS A 94 -13.91 6.99 -5.01
C CYS A 94 -13.68 6.10 -6.24
N PHE A 95 -13.04 4.96 -6.01
CA PHE A 95 -12.90 3.87 -6.97
C PHE A 95 -13.76 2.67 -6.60
N ARG A 96 -14.11 1.88 -7.61
CA ARG A 96 -14.70 0.55 -7.44
C ARG A 96 -13.61 -0.52 -7.36
N PRO A 97 -13.84 -1.65 -6.69
CA PRO A 97 -12.84 -2.71 -6.57
C PRO A 97 -12.32 -3.21 -7.91
N GLU A 98 -13.22 -3.35 -8.88
CA GLU A 98 -12.91 -3.84 -10.23
C GLU A 98 -11.98 -2.91 -11.02
N GLU A 99 -11.93 -1.62 -10.67
CA GLU A 99 -11.06 -0.63 -11.30
C GLU A 99 -9.63 -0.68 -10.72
N VAL A 100 -9.46 -1.28 -9.54
CA VAL A 100 -8.20 -1.23 -8.77
C VAL A 100 -7.37 -2.49 -9.00
N ARG A 101 -6.10 -2.28 -9.39
CA ARG A 101 -5.13 -3.35 -9.68
C ARG A 101 -4.15 -3.59 -8.54
N LEU A 102 -3.93 -2.58 -7.71
CA LEU A 102 -3.06 -2.69 -6.54
C LEU A 102 -3.51 -1.69 -5.48
N VAL A 103 -3.53 -2.14 -4.23
CA VAL A 103 -3.59 -1.26 -3.06
C VAL A 103 -2.28 -1.33 -2.29
N VAL A 104 -1.81 -0.17 -1.84
CA VAL A 104 -0.66 -0.02 -0.97
C VAL A 104 -1.04 0.76 0.27
N GLU A 105 -0.83 0.13 1.43
CA GLU A 105 -0.98 0.75 2.74
C GLU A 105 0.39 1.10 3.31
N VAL A 106 0.52 2.30 3.87
CA VAL A 106 1.70 2.76 4.60
C VAL A 106 1.35 2.83 6.08
N ALA A 107 1.54 1.72 6.79
CA ALA A 107 1.12 1.61 8.18
C ALA A 107 1.89 2.58 9.11
N SER A 108 1.16 3.45 9.80
CA SER A 108 1.66 4.21 10.97
C SER A 108 1.43 3.42 12.26
N PRO A 109 2.07 3.76 13.40
CA PRO A 109 1.78 3.11 14.68
C PRO A 109 0.29 3.07 15.02
N GLU A 110 -0.45 4.12 14.64
CA GLU A 110 -1.87 4.32 14.92
C GLU A 110 -2.78 3.49 13.99
N SER A 111 -2.44 3.38 12.70
CA SER A 111 -3.24 2.64 11.71
C SER A 111 -2.83 1.16 11.59
N ALA A 112 -1.63 0.79 12.06
CA ALA A 112 -0.99 -0.49 11.77
C ALA A 112 -1.86 -1.71 12.08
N HIS A 113 -2.63 -1.70 13.17
CA HIS A 113 -3.51 -2.82 13.47
C HIS A 113 -4.63 -2.91 12.42
N ARG A 114 -5.39 -1.82 12.23
CA ARG A 114 -6.51 -1.74 11.28
C ARG A 114 -6.08 -2.09 9.86
N ASP A 115 -4.98 -1.52 9.39
CA ASP A 115 -4.49 -1.77 8.03
C ASP A 115 -4.21 -3.27 7.84
N ARG A 116 -3.56 -3.91 8.82
CA ARG A 116 -3.11 -5.30 8.72
C ARG A 116 -4.21 -6.33 8.88
N THR A 117 -5.12 -6.12 9.81
CA THR A 117 -6.09 -7.14 10.22
C THR A 117 -7.45 -6.93 9.56
N VAL A 118 -7.80 -5.68 9.28
CA VAL A 118 -9.12 -5.30 8.76
C VAL A 118 -9.02 -4.97 7.27
N LYS A 119 -8.28 -3.92 6.89
CA LYS A 119 -8.28 -3.42 5.50
C LYS A 119 -7.74 -4.46 4.51
N LEU A 120 -6.59 -5.08 4.80
CA LEU A 120 -6.03 -6.11 3.92
C LEU A 120 -6.98 -7.30 3.70
N ARG A 121 -7.78 -7.66 4.70
CA ARG A 121 -8.78 -8.72 4.54
C ARG A 121 -9.88 -8.27 3.60
N LYS A 122 -10.44 -7.07 3.83
CA LYS A 122 -11.52 -6.49 3.03
C LYS A 122 -11.13 -6.28 1.56
N TYR A 123 -9.92 -5.79 1.29
CA TYR A 123 -9.42 -5.69 -0.09
C TYR A 123 -9.35 -7.04 -0.79
N ALA A 124 -8.89 -8.09 -0.08
CA ALA A 124 -8.84 -9.44 -0.65
C ALA A 124 -10.23 -10.03 -0.87
N GLU A 125 -11.17 -9.82 0.05
CA GLU A 125 -12.58 -10.21 -0.10
C GLU A 125 -13.22 -9.52 -1.32
N ALA A 126 -12.82 -8.28 -1.62
CA ALA A 126 -13.24 -7.52 -2.78
C ALA A 126 -12.46 -7.86 -4.08
N GLY A 127 -11.58 -8.88 -4.06
CA GLY A 127 -10.84 -9.33 -5.24
C GLY A 127 -9.67 -8.42 -5.67
N ILE A 128 -9.27 -7.46 -4.83
CA ILE A 128 -8.21 -6.50 -5.14
C ILE A 128 -6.84 -7.08 -4.76
N PRO A 129 -5.86 -7.17 -5.68
CA PRO A 129 -4.50 -7.52 -5.34
C PRO A 129 -3.89 -6.51 -4.35
N ARG A 130 -3.19 -7.00 -3.34
CA ARG A 130 -2.74 -6.17 -2.20
C ARG A 130 -1.27 -6.33 -1.87
N THR A 131 -0.63 -5.21 -1.50
CA THR A 131 0.74 -5.21 -0.97
C THR A 131 0.81 -4.38 0.31
N ASP A 132 1.39 -4.94 1.37
CA ASP A 132 1.63 -4.25 2.65
C ASP A 132 3.07 -3.74 2.65
N TRP A 133 3.23 -2.41 2.57
CA TRP A 133 4.54 -1.76 2.61
C TRP A 133 4.86 -1.31 4.03
N ARG A 134 5.91 -1.89 4.61
CA ARG A 134 6.28 -1.63 6.00
C ARG A 134 7.57 -0.85 6.09
N LEU A 135 7.50 0.27 6.77
CA LEU A 135 8.68 0.88 7.36
C LEU A 135 9.03 0.20 8.67
N ARG A 136 10.17 -0.50 8.69
CA ARG A 136 10.92 -0.70 9.92
C ARG A 136 12.06 0.30 9.92
N PRO A 137 12.05 1.34 10.76
CA PRO A 137 13.27 2.09 10.97
C PRO A 137 14.31 1.12 11.51
N ARG A 138 15.42 0.93 10.80
CA ARG A 138 16.62 0.41 11.46
C ARG A 138 17.05 1.48 12.44
N ARG A 139 16.76 1.29 13.73
CA ARG A 139 17.54 1.97 14.76
C ARG A 139 18.98 1.53 14.55
N HIS A 140 19.85 2.45 14.22
CA HIS A 140 21.27 2.19 14.35
C HIS A 140 21.52 1.95 15.84
N LEU A 141 21.77 0.69 16.23
CA LEU A 141 22.47 0.44 17.49
C LEU A 141 23.90 0.95 17.24
N PRO A 142 24.40 1.91 18.04
CA PRO A 142 25.79 2.34 17.88
C PRO A 142 26.71 1.14 18.12
N GLY A 143 27.66 0.90 17.22
CA GLY A 143 28.80 0.00 17.50
C GLY A 143 28.93 -1.31 16.72
N ARG A 144 28.34 -1.49 15.53
CA ARG A 144 28.72 -2.61 14.64
C ARG A 144 29.20 -2.10 13.27
N PRO A 145 30.47 -2.32 12.88
CA PRO A 145 30.94 -1.95 11.55
C PRO A 145 30.23 -2.79 10.49
N ALA A 146 29.77 -2.13 9.43
CA ALA A 146 29.20 -2.78 8.27
C ALA A 146 30.31 -3.57 7.54
N THR A 147 30.20 -4.89 7.51
CA THR A 147 31.04 -5.71 6.62
C THR A 147 30.54 -5.49 5.20
N ALA A 148 31.37 -4.83 4.39
CA ALA A 148 31.15 -4.68 2.96
C ALA A 148 31.29 -6.06 2.29
N GLY A 149 30.15 -6.70 1.99
CA GLY A 149 30.12 -7.89 1.14
C GLY A 149 30.37 -7.48 -0.31
N ALA A 150 31.58 -7.76 -0.80
CA ALA A 150 31.99 -7.53 -2.17
C ALA A 150 31.05 -8.23 -3.17
N LEU A 151 30.69 -7.48 -4.22
CA LEU A 151 30.01 -7.95 -5.42
C LEU A 151 30.92 -9.00 -6.09
N ARG A 152 30.52 -10.28 -6.10
CA ARG A 152 31.11 -11.27 -7.01
C ARG A 152 30.15 -11.45 -8.18
N ASP A 153 30.67 -11.13 -9.37
CA ASP A 153 30.05 -11.38 -10.65
C ASP A 153 29.58 -12.84 -10.78
N ARG A 154 28.33 -13.02 -11.19
CA ARG A 154 27.83 -14.31 -11.67
C ARG A 154 27.83 -14.31 -13.20
N PRO A 155 28.44 -15.31 -13.86
CA PRO A 155 28.29 -15.50 -15.30
C PRO A 155 26.93 -16.16 -15.63
N ARG A 156 26.34 -15.81 -16.78
CA ARG A 156 25.27 -16.57 -17.47
C ARG A 156 25.91 -17.46 -18.57
N PRO A 157 25.14 -18.32 -19.27
CA PRO A 157 24.44 -19.51 -18.80
C PRO A 157 24.88 -20.77 -19.61
N ARG A 158 24.50 -21.98 -19.18
CA ARG A 158 24.49 -23.15 -20.08
C ARG A 158 23.15 -23.87 -20.02
N GLN A 159 22.61 -24.16 -21.20
CA GLN A 159 21.43 -24.98 -21.43
C GLN A 159 21.72 -26.46 -21.13
N ALA A 160 20.76 -27.20 -20.55
CA ALA A 160 20.07 -28.31 -21.23
C ALA A 160 19.18 -29.18 -20.29
N ARG A 161 17.94 -29.38 -20.77
CA ARG A 161 17.10 -30.61 -20.77
C ARG A 161 16.31 -31.08 -19.53
N PRO A 162 15.19 -31.80 -19.77
CA PRO A 162 14.00 -31.79 -18.91
C PRO A 162 13.78 -33.10 -18.14
N ALA A 163 13.11 -33.03 -16.99
CA ALA A 163 12.18 -34.07 -16.51
C ALA A 163 11.50 -33.68 -15.19
N ALA A 164 10.32 -34.27 -15.01
CA ALA A 164 9.53 -34.44 -13.80
C ALA A 164 8.54 -33.32 -13.42
N GLN A 165 7.30 -33.52 -13.89
CA GLN A 165 6.08 -33.04 -13.23
C GLN A 165 6.12 -33.41 -11.74
N GLN A 166 6.30 -32.41 -10.89
CA GLN A 166 5.91 -32.50 -9.49
C GLN A 166 4.69 -31.61 -9.28
N ARG A 167 3.69 -32.23 -8.67
CA ARG A 167 2.35 -31.72 -8.41
C ARG A 167 2.42 -30.36 -7.71
N LEU A 168 1.73 -29.37 -8.27
CA LEU A 168 1.57 -28.04 -7.69
C LEU A 168 0.66 -28.14 -6.45
N ASN A 169 1.23 -27.90 -5.27
CA ASN A 169 0.47 -27.44 -4.12
C ASN A 169 0.24 -25.93 -4.29
N PRO A 170 -0.95 -25.37 -3.98
CA PRO A 170 -1.16 -23.94 -3.99
C PRO A 170 -0.53 -23.34 -2.73
N ALA A 171 0.78 -23.11 -2.77
CA ALA A 171 1.47 -22.34 -1.75
C ALA A 171 1.22 -20.84 -2.04
N HIS A 172 0.63 -20.13 -1.08
CA HIS A 172 0.61 -18.66 -1.07
C HIS A 172 2.03 -18.13 -1.28
N SER A 173 2.31 -17.60 -2.46
CA SER A 173 3.63 -17.05 -2.74
C SER A 173 3.72 -15.65 -2.15
N SER A 174 4.73 -15.44 -1.30
CA SER A 174 5.08 -14.11 -0.80
C SER A 174 6.48 -13.75 -1.26
N SER A 175 6.63 -12.59 -1.90
CA SER A 175 7.93 -12.03 -2.29
C SER A 175 8.29 -10.85 -1.40
N THR A 176 9.54 -10.80 -0.91
CA THR A 176 10.09 -9.65 -0.17
C THR A 176 10.94 -8.82 -1.09
N SER A 177 10.58 -7.55 -1.28
CA SER A 177 11.32 -6.57 -2.07
C SER A 177 11.76 -5.39 -1.21
N SER A 178 12.76 -4.64 -1.67
CA SER A 178 13.29 -3.48 -0.95
C SER A 178 13.65 -2.31 -1.88
N MET A 179 13.45 -1.09 -1.40
CA MET A 179 13.73 0.17 -2.09
C MET A 179 14.61 1.01 -1.17
N ARG A 180 15.62 1.67 -1.73
CA ARG A 180 16.44 2.64 -1.00
C ARG A 180 16.06 4.04 -1.45
N VAL A 181 15.59 4.88 -0.54
CA VAL A 181 15.51 6.33 -0.82
C VAL A 181 16.76 6.97 -0.23
N ARG A 182 17.59 7.49 -1.13
CA ARG A 182 18.72 8.33 -0.77
C ARG A 182 18.21 9.71 -0.35
N ARG A 183 18.73 10.24 0.75
CA ARG A 183 18.55 11.66 1.06
C ARG A 183 19.63 12.45 0.34
N GLU A 184 19.21 13.42 -0.46
CA GLU A 184 20.14 14.35 -1.10
C GLU A 184 20.95 15.11 -0.03
N GLY A 185 22.27 15.16 -0.20
CA GLY A 185 23.20 15.82 0.73
C GLY A 185 23.57 15.05 2.00
N ARG A 186 23.24 13.75 2.14
CA ARG A 186 23.63 12.92 3.30
C ARG A 186 24.41 11.66 2.92
N PRO A 187 25.29 11.14 3.81
CA PRO A 187 26.11 9.97 3.49
C PRO A 187 25.24 8.71 3.31
N PRO A 188 25.69 7.72 2.49
CA PRO A 188 24.93 6.50 2.16
C PRO A 188 24.52 5.64 3.38
N THR A 189 25.15 5.87 4.52
CA THR A 189 24.89 5.20 5.80
C THR A 189 23.57 5.63 6.44
N GLU A 190 22.95 6.71 5.94
CA GLU A 190 21.64 7.19 6.39
C GLU A 190 20.50 6.89 5.40
N ASP A 191 20.76 6.04 4.39
CA ASP A 191 19.73 5.58 3.45
C ASP A 191 18.60 4.89 4.22
N ILE A 192 17.37 5.38 4.01
CA ILE A 192 16.19 4.70 4.50
C ILE A 192 15.92 3.54 3.53
N VAL A 193 16.10 2.32 4.02
CA VAL A 193 15.73 1.10 3.29
C VAL A 193 14.27 0.77 3.63
N TYR A 194 13.42 0.82 2.62
CA TYR A 194 12.03 0.39 2.66
C TYR A 194 11.97 -1.08 2.24
N THR A 195 11.21 -1.90 2.96
CA THR A 195 11.01 -3.32 2.62
C THR A 195 9.52 -3.61 2.58
N TRP A 196 9.05 -4.35 1.59
CA TRP A 196 7.65 -4.76 1.48
C TRP A 196 7.52 -6.23 1.14
N ASN A 197 6.38 -6.79 1.52
CA ASN A 197 5.99 -8.14 1.16
C ASN A 197 4.78 -8.08 0.24
N THR A 198 4.95 -8.53 -0.99
CA THR A 198 3.84 -8.77 -1.90
C THR A 198 3.31 -10.16 -1.62
N ARG A 199 2.02 -10.28 -1.30
CA ARG A 199 1.33 -11.57 -1.19
C ARG A 199 0.35 -11.66 -2.35
N TYR A 200 0.58 -12.62 -3.23
CA TYR A 200 -0.39 -12.97 -4.26
C TYR A 200 -1.41 -13.93 -3.63
N ALA A 201 -2.69 -13.58 -3.72
CA ALA A 201 -3.78 -14.50 -3.38
C ALA A 201 -3.96 -15.50 -4.52
#